data_AF-A0A2V0PH38-F1
#
_entry.id   AF-A0A2V0PH38-F1
#
_cell.length_a   1.000
_cell.length_b   1.000
_cell.length_c   1.000
_cell.angle_alpha   90.00
_cell.angle_beta   90.00
_cell.angle_gamma   90.00
#
_symmetry.space_group_name_H-M   'P 1'
#
loop_
_entity.id
_entity.type
_entity.pdbx_description
1 polymer ?
#
loop_
_entity_poly.entity_id
_entity_poly.type
_entity_poly.pdbx_seq_one_letter_code
_entity_poly.pdbx_strand_id
1 'polypeptide(L)'
;MRAIQFVVLLLAAAVGTASAAGGKFNWFPDAVHANCTTGDCSFPSAWSAANQSAAAGLGGGPSADGLLTIAIKDYFPLQPEIYFVPGAWCDNLGGIVPLADIEARLPPPLVSWRLRLNRRRLTSSSASRAMLQDPATTAVDTVEVVNPCDLSMVDARIGAAGTWQAVPVFDAATGVYRLALGTDLPDGVTCIDVRAIYATSAFATVPAYTDLVNGTLLPATTAFTEKVCLFKFARQAAATIKFDMCTTGQFTVNVSAVSPLPVNVTRDGAPVGAGANLLRPLIKVWGGKTKELDGTPSSELYDESAAHSQETWISKYLLLPSSYAGETLSFPLSGGLQEGYYNVSSTVSLITAYPSLVSLVGLNQITQDDESGVSSGVTGLWEAATLQLHDHVQVGVQKASTPTTLSAIACTSHPVSRAVAVGDAVVLTWQFNGIGSATCKHDGEVVSNAAGGTCASPLTITARAFSAAAPTHKLVVTFSDVCGRARTAEFDYTAQGVDAVTPTEVVDADGTVQVITTNKPSTTVTASTGAAGVRSSVGSGLVATAAGAAALLLLLA
;
A
#
# COMPACT_ATOMS: atom_id res chain seq x y z
N MET A 1 52.56 -1.11 70.79
CA MET A 1 53.51 -1.91 69.97
C MET A 1 52.77 -3.14 69.47
N ARG A 2 52.65 -3.29 68.13
CA ARG A 2 52.14 -4.48 67.37
C ARG A 2 50.65 -4.84 67.63
N ALA A 3 49.81 -5.24 66.68
CA ALA A 3 49.94 -5.60 65.28
C ALA A 3 48.61 -5.35 64.54
N ILE A 4 48.74 -5.13 63.23
CA ILE A 4 47.71 -5.12 62.19
C ILE A 4 47.17 -6.54 62.01
N GLN A 5 45.84 -6.72 61.87
CA GLN A 5 45.29 -7.80 61.06
C GLN A 5 44.02 -7.35 60.33
N PHE A 6 44.20 -7.22 59.02
CA PHE A 6 43.20 -7.13 57.96
C PHE A 6 42.31 -8.37 57.97
N VAL A 7 40.99 -8.18 57.91
CA VAL A 7 40.06 -9.16 57.33
C VAL A 7 39.24 -8.41 56.29
N VAL A 8 39.71 -8.48 55.04
CA VAL A 8 38.92 -8.17 53.85
C VAL A 8 38.11 -9.43 53.55
N LEU A 9 36.81 -9.38 53.87
CA LEU A 9 35.86 -10.37 53.38
C LEU A 9 35.50 -9.97 51.94
N LEU A 10 36.12 -10.65 50.98
CA LEU A 10 35.68 -10.72 49.59
C LEU A 10 34.32 -11.43 49.56
N LEU A 11 33.23 -10.66 49.61
CA LEU A 11 31.95 -11.10 49.09
C LEU A 11 32.04 -10.99 47.57
N ALA A 12 32.45 -12.09 46.92
CA ALA A 12 32.09 -12.35 45.55
C ALA A 12 30.57 -12.54 45.52
N ALA A 13 29.83 -11.45 45.32
CA ALA A 13 28.44 -11.53 44.94
C ALA A 13 28.41 -12.21 43.56
N ALA A 14 28.03 -13.48 43.53
CA ALA A 14 27.51 -14.12 42.34
C ALA A 14 26.21 -13.38 41.99
N VAL A 15 26.34 -12.26 41.28
CA VAL A 15 25.22 -11.61 40.62
C VAL A 15 24.85 -12.55 39.49
N GLY A 16 23.74 -13.28 39.63
CA GLY A 16 23.07 -13.91 38.51
C GLY A 16 22.51 -12.82 37.61
N THR A 17 23.38 -12.13 36.88
CA THR A 17 23.00 -11.25 35.78
C THR A 17 22.34 -12.14 34.73
N ALA A 18 21.22 -11.69 34.17
CA ALA A 18 20.67 -12.27 32.96
C ALA A 18 21.71 -12.14 31.84
N SER A 19 22.65 -13.09 31.76
CA SER A 19 23.64 -13.10 30.71
C SER A 19 22.92 -13.46 29.42
N ALA A 20 23.21 -12.69 28.36
CA ALA A 20 22.85 -13.14 27.04
C ALA A 20 23.41 -14.55 26.85
N ALA A 21 22.68 -15.42 26.14
CA ALA A 21 23.29 -16.70 25.75
C ALA A 21 24.60 -16.40 25.03
N GLY A 22 25.67 -17.11 25.41
CA GLY A 22 27.03 -16.80 24.99
C GLY A 22 27.10 -16.50 23.50
N GLY A 23 27.58 -15.31 23.16
CA GLY A 23 27.79 -14.89 21.77
C GLY A 23 26.90 -13.77 21.25
N LYS A 24 25.84 -13.35 21.95
CA LYS A 24 24.82 -12.45 21.35
C LYS A 24 24.50 -11.23 22.18
N PHE A 25 24.15 -10.13 21.52
CA PHE A 25 23.63 -8.94 22.21
C PHE A 25 22.22 -9.24 22.74
N ASN A 26 22.01 -8.96 24.02
CA ASN A 26 20.67 -8.92 24.59
C ASN A 26 20.12 -7.50 24.44
N TRP A 27 19.32 -7.29 23.39
CA TRP A 27 18.68 -6.01 23.12
C TRP A 27 17.53 -5.66 24.07
N PHE A 28 17.20 -6.55 25.03
CA PHE A 28 16.03 -6.44 25.92
C PHE A 28 16.31 -7.02 27.31
N PRO A 29 17.20 -6.41 28.10
CA PRO A 29 17.54 -6.91 29.43
C PRO A 29 16.36 -6.83 30.40
N ASP A 30 16.06 -7.95 31.09
CA ASP A 30 14.95 -8.08 32.05
C ASP A 30 15.00 -7.07 33.20
N ALA A 31 16.18 -6.54 33.51
CA ALA A 31 16.40 -5.58 34.59
C ALA A 31 15.96 -4.14 34.26
N VAL A 32 15.63 -3.84 32.99
CA VAL A 32 15.17 -2.52 32.57
C VAL A 32 13.66 -2.48 32.62
N HIS A 33 13.11 -2.16 33.80
CA HIS A 33 11.72 -1.75 33.90
C HIS A 33 11.60 -0.28 33.53
N ALA A 34 10.77 0.04 32.53
CA ALA A 34 10.46 1.44 32.20
C ALA A 34 9.95 2.16 33.46
N ASN A 35 10.69 3.16 33.95
CA ASN A 35 10.22 3.98 35.06
C ASN A 35 9.20 4.99 34.52
N CYS A 36 7.93 4.61 34.64
CA CYS A 36 6.85 5.42 34.11
C CYS A 36 6.54 6.70 34.88
N THR A 37 7.28 7.00 35.95
CA THR A 37 7.13 8.27 36.70
C THR A 37 8.05 9.38 36.21
N THR A 38 9.12 9.09 35.47
CA THR A 38 10.11 10.07 34.96
C THR A 38 9.94 10.41 33.47
N GLY A 39 8.95 9.82 32.80
CA GLY A 39 8.75 9.98 31.35
C GLY A 39 9.45 8.91 30.50
N ASP A 40 10.13 7.95 31.12
CA ASP A 40 10.83 6.84 30.45
C ASP A 40 9.88 5.74 29.92
N CYS A 41 8.56 5.98 29.85
CA CYS A 41 7.64 5.13 29.06
C CYS A 41 7.76 5.39 27.54
N SER A 42 8.85 5.97 27.07
CA SER A 42 9.11 6.25 25.65
C SER A 42 9.34 4.97 24.83
N PHE A 43 9.43 3.81 25.49
CA PHE A 43 9.49 2.52 24.83
C PHE A 43 8.13 2.20 24.19
N PRO A 44 8.05 2.10 22.84
CA PRO A 44 6.88 1.52 22.22
C PRO A 44 6.70 0.10 22.74
N SER A 45 5.46 -0.33 23.04
CA SER A 45 5.17 -1.66 23.59
C SER A 45 5.88 -2.79 22.83
N ALA A 46 6.10 -2.62 21.53
CA ALA A 46 6.97 -3.39 20.64
C ALA A 46 8.31 -3.83 21.20
N TRP A 47 8.93 -2.97 21.98
CA TRP A 47 10.25 -3.21 22.51
C TRP A 47 10.21 -3.93 23.87
N SER A 48 9.04 -4.26 24.43
CA SER A 48 8.98 -5.01 25.68
C SER A 48 9.47 -6.46 25.52
N ALA A 49 10.14 -6.99 26.55
CA ALA A 49 10.61 -8.39 26.59
C ALA A 49 9.47 -9.40 26.37
N ALA A 50 8.28 -9.11 26.91
CA ALA A 50 7.07 -9.92 26.72
C ALA A 50 6.66 -10.03 25.24
N ASN A 51 6.74 -8.94 24.48
CA ASN A 51 6.33 -8.89 23.08
C ASN A 51 7.28 -9.60 22.12
N GLN A 52 8.55 -9.76 22.52
CA GLN A 52 9.58 -10.38 21.69
C GLN A 52 9.79 -11.85 21.99
N SER A 53 9.64 -12.25 23.26
CA SER A 53 9.52 -13.66 23.64
C SER A 53 8.30 -14.33 23.00
N ALA A 54 7.19 -13.60 22.84
CA ALA A 54 6.02 -14.05 22.07
C ALA A 54 6.31 -14.21 20.56
N ALA A 55 7.32 -13.50 20.04
CA ALA A 55 7.72 -13.50 18.63
C ALA A 55 8.95 -14.39 18.36
N ALA A 56 9.22 -15.40 19.20
CA ALA A 56 10.36 -16.31 19.05
C ALA A 56 10.50 -16.91 17.63
N GLY A 57 9.39 -17.10 16.91
CA GLY A 57 9.36 -17.56 15.51
C GLY A 57 9.92 -16.59 14.47
N LEU A 58 10.15 -15.31 14.82
CA LEU A 58 10.78 -14.30 13.98
C LEU A 58 12.28 -14.12 14.27
N GLY A 59 12.84 -14.93 15.18
CA GLY A 59 14.23 -14.80 15.63
C GLY A 59 14.39 -14.21 17.02
N GLY A 60 13.41 -14.28 17.91
CA GLY A 60 13.57 -13.89 19.33
C GLY A 60 14.37 -14.88 20.19
N GLY A 61 15.14 -15.80 19.58
CA GLY A 61 15.90 -16.81 20.29
C GLY A 61 17.36 -16.39 20.54
N PRO A 62 18.01 -16.92 21.59
CA PRO A 62 19.45 -16.73 21.86
C PRO A 62 20.39 -17.17 20.72
N SER A 63 19.86 -17.70 19.62
CA SER A 63 20.56 -18.15 18.43
C SER A 63 20.33 -17.28 17.19
N ALA A 64 19.58 -16.17 17.30
CA ALA A 64 19.24 -15.37 16.12
C ALA A 64 20.10 -14.12 16.00
N ASP A 65 21.09 -14.19 15.11
CA ASP A 65 21.67 -12.98 14.52
C ASP A 65 20.62 -12.43 13.56
N GLY A 66 20.21 -11.18 13.75
CA GLY A 66 19.40 -10.46 12.77
C GLY A 66 18.40 -9.44 13.34
N LEU A 67 18.33 -8.34 12.59
CA LEU A 67 17.43 -7.20 12.68
C LEU A 67 16.02 -7.49 13.22
N LEU A 68 15.61 -6.70 14.20
CA LEU A 68 14.20 -6.47 14.50
C LEU A 68 13.79 -5.14 13.90
N THR A 69 13.03 -5.13 12.79
CA THR A 69 12.43 -3.90 12.27
C THR A 69 11.21 -3.54 13.11
N ILE A 70 11.22 -2.37 13.75
CA ILE A 70 10.10 -1.88 14.57
C ILE A 70 9.53 -0.60 13.97
N ALA A 71 8.19 -0.52 13.90
CA ALA A 71 7.50 0.65 13.39
C ALA A 71 7.21 1.64 14.53
N ILE A 72 7.77 2.84 14.42
CA ILE A 72 7.66 3.88 15.45
C ILE A 72 6.97 5.14 14.90
N LYS A 73 6.03 5.72 15.66
CA LYS A 73 5.47 7.07 15.42
C LYS A 73 6.52 8.16 15.65
N ASP A 74 6.18 9.43 15.40
CA ASP A 74 7.03 10.55 15.83
C ASP A 74 6.97 10.73 17.35
N TYR A 75 8.11 10.99 17.98
CA TYR A 75 8.25 11.05 19.45
C TYR A 75 8.51 12.46 19.98
N PHE A 76 8.55 13.50 19.14
CA PHE A 76 8.85 14.87 19.59
C PHE A 76 7.94 15.34 20.75
N PRO A 77 8.49 15.93 21.83
CA PRO A 77 9.90 16.27 22.07
C PRO A 77 10.74 15.15 22.72
N LEU A 78 10.17 13.97 22.97
CA LEU A 78 10.87 12.84 23.57
C LEU A 78 11.85 12.22 22.56
N GLN A 79 13.04 11.87 23.05
CA GLN A 79 14.04 11.13 22.27
C GLN A 79 13.83 9.63 22.53
N PRO A 80 13.59 8.81 21.49
CA PRO A 80 13.55 7.37 21.68
C PRO A 80 14.94 6.89 22.10
N GLU A 81 14.98 5.99 23.07
CA GLU A 81 16.19 5.38 23.61
C GLU A 81 16.14 3.87 23.40
N ILE A 82 17.28 3.25 23.17
CA ILE A 82 17.43 1.78 23.11
C ILE A 82 18.33 1.35 24.27
N TYR A 83 17.90 0.29 24.96
CA TYR A 83 18.63 -0.34 26.04
C TYR A 83 19.11 -1.71 25.60
N PHE A 84 20.37 -2.07 25.86
CA PHE A 84 20.89 -3.38 25.47
C PHE A 84 22.06 -3.79 26.38
N VAL A 85 22.31 -5.09 26.48
CA VAL A 85 23.49 -5.69 27.11
C VAL A 85 24.31 -6.35 26.00
N PRO A 86 25.53 -5.85 25.71
CA PRO A 86 26.43 -6.53 24.81
C PRO A 86 26.72 -7.95 25.27
N GLY A 87 26.81 -8.89 24.34
CA GLY A 87 27.28 -10.24 24.63
C GLY A 87 28.35 -10.66 23.65
N ALA A 88 29.20 -11.56 24.12
CA ALA A 88 30.26 -12.19 23.36
C ALA A 88 30.30 -13.67 23.71
N TRP A 89 30.89 -14.53 22.88
CA TRP A 89 30.94 -15.97 23.20
C TRP A 89 31.86 -16.25 24.41
N CYS A 90 32.71 -15.28 24.78
CA CYS A 90 33.65 -15.41 25.88
C CYS A 90 33.27 -14.62 27.15
N ASP A 91 32.06 -14.07 27.25
CA ASP A 91 31.66 -13.26 28.41
C ASP A 91 31.33 -14.11 29.66
N ASN A 92 30.98 -15.38 29.48
CA ASN A 92 30.47 -16.25 30.54
C ASN A 92 31.55 -17.19 31.09
N LEU A 93 31.92 -17.01 32.36
CA LEU A 93 32.75 -17.98 33.10
C LEU A 93 32.02 -19.34 33.20
N GLY A 94 32.70 -20.43 32.87
CA GLY A 94 32.12 -21.77 32.77
C GLY A 94 31.25 -21.99 31.52
N GLY A 95 31.14 -21.00 30.64
CA GLY A 95 30.42 -21.12 29.38
C GLY A 95 31.09 -22.11 28.43
N ILE A 96 30.30 -22.91 27.72
CA ILE A 96 30.79 -23.81 26.68
C ILE A 96 30.74 -23.09 25.34
N VAL A 97 31.90 -22.98 24.68
CA VAL A 97 32.07 -22.24 23.43
C VAL A 97 32.47 -23.19 22.30
N PRO A 98 31.79 -23.18 21.15
CA PRO A 98 32.24 -23.89 19.96
C PRO A 98 33.61 -23.39 19.49
N LEU A 99 34.52 -24.32 19.20
CA LEU A 99 35.86 -23.97 18.72
C LEU A 99 35.80 -23.16 17.41
N ALA A 100 34.79 -23.42 16.57
CA ALA A 100 34.54 -22.69 15.33
C ALA A 100 34.32 -21.18 15.55
N ASP A 101 33.70 -20.77 16.67
CA ASP A 101 33.44 -19.36 16.97
C ASP A 101 34.74 -18.62 17.35
N ILE A 102 35.67 -19.33 18.01
CA ILE A 102 37.01 -18.83 18.31
C ILE A 102 37.83 -18.73 17.01
N GLU A 103 37.83 -19.78 16.19
CA GLU A 103 38.55 -19.82 14.92
C GLU A 103 38.12 -18.72 13.95
N ALA A 104 36.83 -18.42 13.90
CA ALA A 104 36.26 -17.35 13.06
C ALA A 104 36.78 -15.95 13.42
N ARG A 105 37.38 -15.77 14.62
CA ARG A 105 37.89 -14.49 15.14
C ARG A 105 39.41 -14.43 15.21
N LEU A 106 40.10 -15.52 14.88
CA LEU A 106 41.54 -15.49 14.74
C LEU A 106 41.92 -14.57 13.56
N PRO A 107 43.03 -13.82 13.66
CA PRO A 107 43.50 -13.02 12.55
C PRO A 107 43.67 -13.91 11.31
N PRO A 108 43.21 -13.47 10.13
CA PRO A 108 43.38 -14.25 8.91
C PRO A 108 44.86 -14.60 8.79
N PRO A 109 45.22 -15.87 8.52
CA PRO A 109 46.59 -16.32 8.67
C PRO A 109 47.49 -15.49 7.76
N LEU A 110 48.39 -14.72 8.37
CA LEU A 110 49.58 -14.22 7.68
C LEU A 110 50.45 -15.44 7.35
N VAL A 111 50.23 -16.04 6.17
CA VAL A 111 51.07 -17.08 5.53
C VAL A 111 50.95 -18.46 6.21
N SER A 112 50.69 -19.61 5.57
CA SER A 112 50.89 -20.10 4.20
C SER A 112 50.00 -21.34 3.95
N TRP A 113 49.84 -21.68 2.67
CA TRP A 113 49.43 -22.95 2.05
C TRP A 113 49.71 -24.30 2.77
N ARG A 114 50.45 -24.35 3.88
CA ARG A 114 50.87 -25.59 4.57
C ARG A 114 49.72 -26.38 5.21
N LEU A 115 48.64 -25.74 5.67
CA LEU A 115 47.52 -26.46 6.29
C LEU A 115 46.64 -27.22 5.29
N ARG A 116 46.44 -26.71 4.06
CA ARG A 116 45.75 -27.47 3.00
C ARG A 116 46.60 -28.63 2.45
N LEU A 117 47.93 -28.53 2.51
CA LEU A 117 48.82 -29.60 2.07
C LEU A 117 48.97 -30.73 3.10
N ASN A 118 48.95 -30.44 4.40
CA ASN A 118 49.01 -31.50 5.42
C ASN A 118 47.70 -32.31 5.52
N ARG A 119 46.53 -31.71 5.28
CA ARG A 119 45.27 -32.47 5.19
C ARG A 119 45.18 -33.35 3.94
N ARG A 120 45.87 -33.01 2.84
CA ARG A 120 45.94 -33.82 1.61
C ARG A 120 47.09 -34.83 1.56
N ARG A 121 48.20 -34.63 2.28
CA ARG A 121 49.32 -35.60 2.31
C ARG A 121 49.10 -36.81 3.21
N LEU A 122 48.11 -36.79 4.10
CA LEU A 122 47.79 -37.92 4.97
C LEU A 122 46.83 -38.95 4.32
N THR A 123 46.28 -38.67 3.12
CA THR A 123 45.35 -39.59 2.46
C THR A 123 45.97 -40.48 1.38
N SER A 124 47.29 -40.41 1.12
CA SER A 124 47.91 -41.15 0.01
C SER A 124 49.03 -42.12 0.37
N SER A 125 49.29 -42.43 1.64
CA SER A 125 50.21 -43.54 1.99
C SER A 125 49.45 -44.67 2.68
N SER A 126 49.27 -45.77 1.95
CA SER A 126 48.63 -47.01 2.40
C SER A 126 49.40 -47.75 3.52
N ALA A 127 50.60 -47.29 3.88
CA ALA A 127 51.45 -47.91 4.90
C ALA A 127 51.28 -47.35 6.33
N SER A 128 50.48 -46.29 6.53
CA SER A 128 50.27 -45.70 7.88
C SER A 128 48.90 -46.03 8.48
N ARG A 129 48.12 -46.90 7.82
CA ARG A 129 46.72 -47.19 8.17
C ARG A 129 46.55 -48.12 9.39
N ALA A 130 47.64 -48.58 10.01
CA ALA A 130 47.62 -49.56 11.11
C ALA A 130 48.07 -49.03 12.49
N MET A 131 48.42 -47.74 12.62
CA MET A 131 48.81 -47.14 13.93
C MET A 131 47.99 -45.91 14.36
N LEU A 132 46.89 -45.60 13.66
CA LEU A 132 46.00 -44.47 13.97
C LEU A 132 44.52 -44.87 13.94
N GLN A 133 44.24 -46.04 14.51
CA GLN A 133 42.90 -46.39 15.00
C GLN A 133 42.97 -46.44 16.52
N ASP A 134 43.14 -45.27 17.14
CA ASP A 134 42.53 -45.04 18.45
C ASP A 134 41.19 -44.33 18.18
N PRO A 135 40.06 -45.05 18.16
CA PRO A 135 38.74 -44.48 17.88
C PRO A 135 38.18 -43.62 19.02
N ALA A 136 38.99 -43.25 20.03
CA ALA A 136 38.56 -42.48 21.19
C ALA A 136 39.09 -41.03 21.26
N THR A 137 39.75 -40.51 20.22
CA THR A 137 39.99 -39.05 20.14
C THR A 137 38.73 -38.37 19.60
N THR A 138 37.72 -38.24 20.45
CA THR A 138 36.56 -37.37 20.18
C THR A 138 37.12 -35.99 19.84
N ALA A 139 36.86 -35.51 18.63
CA ALA A 139 37.23 -34.15 18.25
C ALA A 139 36.64 -33.21 19.30
N VAL A 140 37.50 -32.44 19.97
CA VAL A 140 37.07 -31.45 20.94
C VAL A 140 36.53 -30.27 20.14
N ASP A 141 35.21 -30.29 19.90
CA ASP A 141 34.54 -29.25 19.13
C ASP A 141 34.08 -28.06 20.00
N THR A 142 34.24 -28.17 21.32
CA THR A 142 33.86 -27.15 22.30
C THR A 142 34.90 -27.02 23.40
N VAL A 143 35.00 -25.83 24.00
CA VAL A 143 35.88 -25.53 25.13
C VAL A 143 35.10 -24.83 26.24
N GLU A 144 35.48 -25.04 27.49
CA GLU A 144 34.90 -24.34 28.64
C GLU A 144 35.71 -23.09 28.96
N VAL A 145 35.06 -21.94 29.14
CA VAL A 145 35.70 -20.68 29.49
C VAL A 145 36.12 -20.68 30.96
N VAL A 146 37.41 -20.54 31.23
CA VAL A 146 37.95 -20.43 32.61
C VAL A 146 38.44 -19.04 32.96
N ASN A 147 38.70 -18.20 31.96
CA ASN A 147 38.86 -16.77 32.14
C ASN A 147 38.10 -16.04 31.04
N PRO A 148 37.01 -15.31 31.37
CA PRO A 148 36.20 -14.63 30.37
C PRO A 148 36.94 -13.43 29.77
N CYS A 149 36.38 -12.90 28.68
CA CYS A 149 36.81 -11.63 28.13
C CYS A 149 36.24 -10.45 28.92
N ASP A 150 37.02 -9.37 29.02
CA ASP A 150 36.56 -8.14 29.68
C ASP A 150 35.98 -7.16 28.66
N LEU A 151 34.74 -6.72 28.85
CA LEU A 151 34.15 -5.67 28.02
C LEU A 151 34.88 -4.34 28.25
N SER A 152 35.52 -3.80 27.21
CA SER A 152 36.35 -2.60 27.29
C SER A 152 35.63 -1.33 26.82
N MET A 153 34.84 -1.44 25.73
CA MET A 153 34.18 -0.29 25.11
C MET A 153 32.94 -0.75 24.35
N VAL A 154 31.92 0.11 24.33
CA VAL A 154 30.74 -0.05 23.47
C VAL A 154 30.56 1.23 22.69
N ASP A 155 30.53 1.10 21.37
CA ASP A 155 30.23 2.19 20.45
C ASP A 155 28.97 1.87 19.66
N ALA A 156 28.27 2.89 19.19
CA ALA A 156 27.19 2.76 18.22
C ALA A 156 27.33 3.79 17.11
N ARG A 157 26.77 3.50 15.94
CA ARG A 157 26.53 4.50 14.89
C ARG A 157 25.11 4.35 14.35
N ILE A 158 24.49 5.49 14.06
CA ILE A 158 23.14 5.56 13.49
C ILE A 158 23.28 5.89 12.00
N GLY A 159 22.77 5.00 11.15
CA GLY A 159 22.90 5.06 9.70
C GLY A 159 24.28 4.64 9.19
N ALA A 160 24.35 4.26 7.91
CA ALA A 160 25.60 3.83 7.28
C ALA A 160 26.68 4.93 7.23
N ALA A 161 26.26 6.20 7.18
CA ALA A 161 27.13 7.38 7.19
C ALA A 161 27.40 7.93 8.61
N GLY A 162 26.83 7.30 9.65
CA GLY A 162 27.00 7.74 11.03
C GLY A 162 28.42 7.53 11.54
N THR A 163 28.88 8.43 12.42
CA THR A 163 30.12 8.26 13.17
C THR A 163 29.91 7.32 14.35
N TRP A 164 30.89 6.46 14.63
CA TRP A 164 30.92 5.69 15.88
C TRP A 164 31.03 6.63 17.08
N GLN A 165 30.13 6.44 18.04
CA GLN A 165 30.07 7.20 19.28
C GLN A 165 29.99 6.23 20.46
N ALA A 166 30.74 6.53 21.52
CA ALA A 166 30.71 5.73 22.75
C ALA A 166 29.31 5.75 23.36
N VAL A 167 28.80 4.57 23.71
CA VAL A 167 27.48 4.40 24.34
C VAL A 167 27.66 4.40 25.85
N PRO A 168 26.97 5.28 26.60
CA PRO A 168 27.07 5.31 28.04
C PRO A 168 26.45 4.07 28.69
N VAL A 169 27.10 3.59 29.75
CA VAL A 169 26.53 2.59 30.66
C VAL A 169 25.35 3.23 31.40
N PHE A 170 24.19 2.60 31.33
CA PHE A 170 22.99 3.01 32.06
C PHE A 170 22.99 2.46 33.48
N ASP A 171 23.24 1.16 33.62
CA ASP A 171 23.34 0.49 34.90
C ASP A 171 24.55 -0.46 34.92
N ALA A 172 25.55 -0.09 35.73
CA ALA A 172 26.78 -0.84 35.86
C ALA A 172 26.59 -2.18 36.59
N ALA A 173 25.57 -2.32 37.43
CA ALA A 173 25.31 -3.57 38.16
C ALA A 173 24.76 -4.66 37.23
N THR A 174 24.02 -4.27 36.20
CA THR A 174 23.37 -5.17 35.25
C THR A 174 24.05 -5.20 33.88
N GLY A 175 25.03 -4.32 33.64
CA GLY A 175 25.77 -4.25 32.38
C GLY A 175 24.95 -3.65 31.23
N VAL A 176 23.91 -2.88 31.55
CA VAL A 176 22.99 -2.30 30.56
C VAL A 176 23.57 -1.01 29.99
N TYR A 177 23.54 -0.88 28.68
CA TYR A 177 23.90 0.30 27.91
C TYR A 177 22.65 1.00 27.38
N ARG A 178 22.72 2.33 27.27
CA ARG A 178 21.63 3.17 26.76
C ARG A 178 22.09 4.04 25.60
N LEU A 179 21.40 3.92 24.47
CA LEU A 179 21.63 4.71 23.26
C LEU A 179 20.42 5.62 22.98
N ALA A 180 20.61 6.92 23.07
CA ALA A 180 19.63 7.89 22.59
C ALA A 180 19.68 7.99 21.06
N LEU A 181 18.52 7.88 20.39
CA LEU A 181 18.44 7.94 18.93
C LEU A 181 18.31 9.36 18.38
N GLY A 182 18.07 10.33 19.26
CA GLY A 182 17.79 11.73 18.89
C GLY A 182 16.36 11.94 18.40
N THR A 183 15.98 13.20 18.21
CA THR A 183 14.63 13.58 17.73
C THR A 183 14.46 13.47 16.21
N ASP A 184 15.58 13.51 15.48
CA ASP A 184 15.59 13.80 14.05
C ASP A 184 15.83 12.55 13.20
N LEU A 185 15.32 11.40 13.64
CA LEU A 185 15.31 10.20 12.79
C LEU A 185 14.49 10.49 11.52
N PRO A 186 15.02 10.17 10.33
CA PRO A 186 14.28 10.33 9.08
C PRO A 186 13.11 9.33 9.01
N ASP A 187 12.03 9.72 8.31
CA ASP A 187 10.99 8.76 7.91
C ASP A 187 11.63 7.64 7.05
N GLY A 188 11.23 6.40 7.28
CA GLY A 188 11.76 5.22 6.61
C GLY A 188 12.67 4.35 7.49
N VAL A 189 13.47 3.50 6.84
CA VAL A 189 14.36 2.54 7.53
C VAL A 189 15.63 3.24 7.97
N THR A 190 15.94 3.21 9.27
CA THR A 190 17.21 3.65 9.84
C THR A 190 17.87 2.49 10.58
N CYS A 191 19.11 2.17 10.22
CA CYS A 191 19.86 1.09 10.86
C CYS A 191 20.89 1.61 11.86
N ILE A 192 21.06 0.90 12.96
CA ILE A 192 21.98 1.19 14.04
C ILE A 192 22.95 0.02 14.09
N ASP A 193 24.24 0.31 13.92
CA ASP A 193 25.29 -0.67 14.20
C ASP A 193 25.80 -0.42 15.62
N VAL A 194 25.84 -1.45 16.45
CA VAL A 194 26.43 -1.41 17.79
C VAL A 194 27.64 -2.33 17.80
N ARG A 195 28.75 -1.82 18.34
CA ARG A 195 30.03 -2.51 18.41
C ARG A 195 30.49 -2.58 19.86
N ALA A 196 30.68 -3.79 20.36
CA ALA A 196 31.28 -4.05 21.66
C ALA A 196 32.69 -4.59 21.48
N ILE A 197 33.66 -3.98 22.15
CA ILE A 197 35.07 -4.35 22.10
C ILE A 197 35.44 -5.02 23.40
N TYR A 198 35.89 -6.26 23.32
CA TYR A 198 36.32 -7.06 24.46
C TYR A 198 37.83 -7.22 24.46
N ALA A 199 38.45 -7.09 25.63
CA ALA A 199 39.84 -7.47 25.85
C ALA A 199 39.93 -9.01 25.90
N THR A 200 40.63 -9.57 24.93
CA THR A 200 40.79 -11.02 24.74
C THR A 200 42.19 -11.51 25.15
N SER A 201 43.05 -10.62 25.62
CA SER A 201 44.43 -10.96 26.04
C SER A 201 44.49 -11.91 27.24
N ALA A 202 43.49 -11.87 28.12
CA ALA A 202 43.40 -12.73 29.29
C ALA A 202 42.49 -13.96 29.06
N PHE A 203 41.81 -14.05 27.91
CA PHE A 203 40.85 -15.12 27.64
C PHE A 203 41.51 -16.50 27.70
N ALA A 204 40.94 -17.40 28.50
CA ALA A 204 41.47 -18.75 28.70
C ALA A 204 40.35 -19.79 28.77
N THR A 205 40.65 -21.00 28.30
CA THR A 205 39.69 -22.10 28.23
C THR A 205 40.28 -23.41 28.73
N VAL A 206 39.43 -24.39 29.02
CA VAL A 206 39.80 -25.78 29.29
C VAL A 206 39.04 -26.71 28.33
N PRO A 207 39.75 -27.53 27.52
CA PRO A 207 41.19 -27.44 27.26
C PRO A 207 41.59 -26.09 26.65
N ALA A 208 42.88 -25.72 26.73
CA ALA A 208 43.35 -24.44 26.24
C ALA A 208 43.13 -24.32 24.72
N TYR A 209 42.37 -23.31 24.29
CA TYR A 209 42.00 -23.16 22.87
C TYR A 209 43.25 -23.05 21.99
N THR A 210 44.34 -22.46 22.51
CA THR A 210 45.62 -22.34 21.82
C THR A 210 46.19 -23.70 21.44
N ASP A 211 45.97 -24.74 22.26
CA ASP A 211 46.43 -26.09 21.94
C ASP A 211 45.61 -26.71 20.80
N LEU A 212 44.34 -26.32 20.69
CA LEU A 212 43.41 -26.76 19.64
C LEU A 212 43.59 -26.01 18.32
N VAL A 213 43.98 -24.72 18.35
CA VAL A 213 44.15 -23.85 17.16
C VAL A 213 45.62 -23.62 16.76
N ASN A 214 46.49 -24.59 17.07
CA ASN A 214 47.92 -24.59 16.71
C ASN A 214 48.72 -23.37 17.22
N GLY A 215 48.46 -22.92 18.44
CA GLY A 215 49.17 -21.84 19.12
C GLY A 215 48.81 -20.43 18.62
N THR A 216 47.80 -20.31 17.76
CA THR A 216 47.35 -18.99 17.26
C THR A 216 46.61 -18.26 18.38
N LEU A 217 47.15 -17.12 18.80
CA LEU A 217 46.52 -16.26 19.80
C LEU A 217 45.43 -15.40 19.15
N LEU A 218 44.34 -15.18 19.89
CA LEU A 218 43.38 -14.13 19.58
C LEU A 218 44.09 -12.76 19.60
N PRO A 219 43.59 -11.75 18.86
CA PRO A 219 44.08 -10.39 19.00
C PRO A 219 43.91 -9.91 20.45
N ALA A 220 44.64 -8.87 20.86
CA ALA A 220 44.53 -8.32 22.22
C ALA A 220 43.10 -7.84 22.53
N THR A 221 42.37 -7.41 21.51
CA THR A 221 40.97 -7.03 21.57
C THR A 221 40.19 -7.61 20.40
N THR A 222 38.96 -8.04 20.65
CA THR A 222 38.03 -8.51 19.61
C THR A 222 36.77 -7.66 19.62
N ALA A 223 36.33 -7.23 18.44
CA ALA A 223 35.11 -6.45 18.26
C ALA A 223 33.95 -7.35 17.79
N PHE A 224 32.83 -7.22 18.48
CA PHE A 224 31.55 -7.85 18.14
C PHE A 224 30.63 -6.74 17.66
N THR A 225 29.98 -6.93 16.51
CA THR A 225 29.13 -5.91 15.91
C THR A 225 27.79 -6.51 15.57
N GLU A 226 26.73 -5.84 16.01
CA GLU A 226 25.34 -6.19 15.74
C GLU A 226 24.63 -5.02 15.07
N LYS A 227 23.61 -5.34 14.27
CA LYS A 227 22.81 -4.33 13.58
C LYS A 227 21.33 -4.49 13.91
N VAL A 228 20.68 -3.37 14.26
CA VAL A 228 19.23 -3.28 14.44
C VAL A 228 18.70 -2.16 13.57
N CYS A 229 17.55 -2.34 12.92
CA CYS A 229 16.96 -1.26 12.11
C CYS A 229 15.57 -0.91 12.61
N LEU A 230 15.22 0.35 12.51
CA LEU A 230 13.94 0.91 12.86
C LEU A 230 13.24 1.37 11.59
N PHE A 231 11.92 1.30 11.56
CA PHE A 231 11.12 1.97 10.57
C PHE A 231 10.34 3.11 11.23
N LYS A 232 10.74 4.36 10.98
CA LYS A 232 9.97 5.52 11.45
C LYS A 232 8.90 5.87 10.43
N PHE A 233 7.68 6.08 10.89
CA PHE A 233 6.61 6.60 10.07
C PHE A 233 5.75 7.56 10.87
N ALA A 234 5.93 8.86 10.61
CA ALA A 234 5.23 9.93 11.30
C ALA A 234 3.91 10.35 10.62
N ARG A 235 3.68 9.92 9.38
CA ARG A 235 2.57 10.38 8.54
C ARG A 235 1.40 9.40 8.59
N GLN A 236 0.27 9.78 8.03
CA GLN A 236 -0.76 8.81 7.65
C GLN A 236 -0.34 8.11 6.36
N ALA A 237 -0.84 6.90 6.15
CA ALA A 237 -0.69 6.21 4.89
C ALA A 237 -1.26 7.05 3.74
N ALA A 238 -0.67 6.95 2.56
CA ALA A 238 -1.10 7.69 1.39
C ALA A 238 -1.16 6.77 0.18
N ALA A 239 -2.08 7.07 -0.73
CA ALA A 239 -2.16 6.45 -2.05
C ALA A 239 -2.95 7.37 -2.99
N THR A 240 -2.74 7.22 -4.29
CA THR A 240 -3.61 7.79 -5.33
C THR A 240 -4.51 6.69 -5.85
N ILE A 241 -5.82 6.90 -5.77
CA ILE A 241 -6.84 5.98 -6.25
C ILE A 241 -7.56 6.64 -7.44
N LYS A 242 -7.71 5.89 -8.54
CA LYS A 242 -8.52 6.28 -9.69
C LYS A 242 -9.47 5.16 -10.08
N PHE A 243 -10.72 5.49 -10.34
CA PHE A 243 -11.70 4.53 -10.84
C PHE A 243 -11.69 4.54 -12.36
N ASP A 244 -11.73 3.35 -12.97
CA ASP A 244 -11.77 3.16 -14.41
C ASP A 244 -12.74 2.04 -14.74
N MET A 245 -13.70 2.33 -15.63
CA MET A 245 -14.66 1.36 -16.15
C MET A 245 -14.38 1.00 -17.61
N CYS A 246 -13.77 1.92 -18.35
CA CYS A 246 -13.89 1.98 -19.80
C CYS A 246 -12.73 1.28 -20.51
N THR A 247 -11.55 1.22 -19.88
CA THR A 247 -10.37 0.58 -20.46
C THR A 247 -10.41 -0.94 -20.31
N THR A 248 -10.92 -1.43 -19.19
CA THR A 248 -10.88 -2.85 -18.80
C THR A 248 -12.19 -3.58 -19.04
N GLY A 249 -13.28 -2.85 -19.33
CA GLY A 249 -14.63 -3.39 -19.43
C GLY A 249 -15.21 -3.87 -18.09
N GLN A 250 -14.51 -3.60 -16.99
CA GLN A 250 -14.92 -3.91 -15.62
C GLN A 250 -14.71 -2.67 -14.76
N PHE A 251 -15.47 -2.56 -13.67
CA PHE A 251 -15.25 -1.46 -12.74
C PHE A 251 -13.98 -1.76 -11.94
N THR A 252 -12.90 -1.07 -12.32
CA THR A 252 -11.56 -1.27 -11.79
C THR A 252 -11.11 -0.07 -10.98
N VAL A 253 -10.33 -0.34 -9.95
CA VAL A 253 -9.65 0.68 -9.16
C VAL A 253 -8.16 0.58 -9.40
N ASN A 254 -7.58 1.68 -9.86
CA ASN A 254 -6.17 1.86 -10.12
C ASN A 254 -5.53 2.55 -8.92
N VAL A 255 -4.57 1.87 -8.32
CA VAL A 255 -3.84 2.28 -7.12
C VAL A 255 -2.41 2.62 -7.50
N SER A 256 -1.92 3.78 -7.09
CA SER A 256 -0.55 4.23 -7.35
C SER A 256 -0.03 5.14 -6.24
N ALA A 257 1.25 5.51 -6.29
CA ALA A 257 1.88 6.45 -5.35
C ALA A 257 1.63 6.10 -3.87
N VAL A 258 1.66 4.80 -3.55
CA VAL A 258 1.41 4.33 -2.19
C VAL A 258 2.61 4.61 -1.30
N SER A 259 2.35 5.14 -0.09
CA SER A 259 3.37 5.42 0.90
C SER A 259 2.88 5.07 2.31
N PRO A 260 3.70 4.36 3.12
CA PRO A 260 4.97 3.75 2.75
C PRO A 260 4.78 2.51 1.87
N LEU A 261 5.87 2.08 1.23
CA LEU A 261 5.93 0.75 0.61
C LEU A 261 5.89 -0.35 1.69
N PRO A 262 5.56 -1.61 1.34
CA PRO A 262 5.64 -2.72 2.27
C PRO A 262 6.98 -2.77 3.00
N VAL A 263 6.93 -2.95 4.31
CA VAL A 263 8.09 -3.07 5.19
C VAL A 263 8.16 -4.50 5.68
N ASN A 264 9.20 -5.23 5.27
CA ASN A 264 9.41 -6.59 5.73
C ASN A 264 10.14 -6.61 7.08
N VAL A 265 9.80 -7.59 7.90
CA VAL A 265 10.69 -8.05 8.96
C VAL A 265 11.84 -8.77 8.28
N THR A 266 13.08 -8.40 8.58
CA THR A 266 14.27 -8.95 7.93
C THR A 266 15.27 -9.47 8.94
N ARG A 267 15.89 -10.60 8.65
CA ARG A 267 17.02 -11.17 9.36
C ARG A 267 18.25 -11.11 8.45
N ASP A 268 19.36 -10.54 8.92
CA ASP A 268 20.60 -10.36 8.14
C ASP A 268 20.41 -9.66 6.78
N GLY A 269 19.42 -8.75 6.70
CA GLY A 269 19.07 -8.06 5.47
C GLY A 269 18.18 -8.86 4.50
N ALA A 270 17.78 -10.08 4.85
CA ALA A 270 16.84 -10.91 4.09
C ALA A 270 15.49 -11.04 4.83
N PRO A 271 14.33 -11.08 4.15
CA PRO A 271 13.04 -11.29 4.82
C PRO A 271 13.00 -12.60 5.63
N VAL A 272 12.43 -12.59 6.84
CA VAL A 272 12.37 -13.79 7.73
C VAL A 272 11.43 -14.88 7.19
N GLY A 273 10.67 -14.56 6.15
CA GLY A 273 9.79 -15.48 5.42
C GLY A 273 9.02 -14.73 4.35
N ALA A 274 8.47 -15.47 3.39
CA ALA A 274 7.54 -14.89 2.42
C ALA A 274 6.29 -14.37 3.17
N GLY A 275 5.97 -13.09 3.00
CA GLY A 275 4.81 -12.48 3.66
C GLY A 275 5.04 -11.98 5.09
N ALA A 276 6.25 -12.07 5.64
CA ALA A 276 6.63 -11.53 6.95
C ALA A 276 6.72 -9.97 6.92
N ASN A 277 5.61 -9.31 6.64
CA ASN A 277 5.53 -7.85 6.56
C ASN A 277 5.25 -7.29 7.94
N LEU A 278 6.13 -6.41 8.41
CA LEU A 278 5.88 -5.56 9.56
C LEU A 278 4.72 -4.61 9.27
N LEU A 279 4.73 -3.99 8.09
CA LEU A 279 3.68 -3.10 7.61
C LEU A 279 3.39 -3.41 6.15
N ARG A 280 2.12 -3.51 5.79
CA ARG A 280 1.69 -3.67 4.40
C ARG A 280 0.52 -2.73 4.11
N PRO A 281 0.55 -1.99 2.99
CA PRO A 281 -0.58 -1.14 2.64
C PRO A 281 -1.84 -1.93 2.36
N LEU A 282 -2.96 -1.42 2.87
CA LEU A 282 -4.30 -1.93 2.65
C LEU A 282 -5.17 -0.78 2.16
N ILE A 283 -5.95 -1.03 1.11
CA ILE A 283 -6.94 -0.07 0.63
C ILE A 283 -8.32 -0.66 0.87
N LYS A 284 -9.19 0.08 1.55
CA LYS A 284 -10.61 -0.26 1.66
C LYS A 284 -11.38 0.63 0.70
N VAL A 285 -12.22 0.04 -0.13
CA VAL A 285 -13.15 0.75 -1.02
C VAL A 285 -14.55 0.27 -0.68
N TRP A 286 -15.46 1.21 -0.42
CA TRP A 286 -16.86 0.89 -0.16
C TRP A 286 -17.80 1.94 -0.72
N GLY A 287 -19.05 1.57 -0.97
CA GLY A 287 -20.03 2.49 -1.52
C GLY A 287 -21.23 1.81 -2.15
N GLY A 288 -22.32 2.54 -2.27
CA GLY A 288 -23.59 2.04 -2.83
C GLY A 288 -24.02 2.79 -4.07
N LYS A 289 -24.84 2.12 -4.90
CA LYS A 289 -25.55 2.75 -6.01
C LYS A 289 -26.53 3.78 -5.45
N THR A 290 -26.55 4.96 -6.06
CA THR A 290 -27.40 6.09 -5.66
C THR A 290 -28.34 6.53 -6.76
N LYS A 291 -27.98 6.30 -8.03
CA LYS A 291 -28.82 6.62 -9.19
C LYS A 291 -28.70 5.57 -10.28
N GLU A 292 -29.77 5.40 -11.04
CA GLU A 292 -29.84 4.61 -12.26
C GLU A 292 -29.16 5.34 -13.44
N LEU A 293 -29.00 4.65 -14.58
CA LEU A 293 -28.44 5.22 -15.82
C LEU A 293 -29.21 6.44 -16.35
N ASP A 294 -30.49 6.53 -16.03
CA ASP A 294 -31.38 7.61 -16.47
C ASP A 294 -31.38 8.80 -15.48
N GLY A 295 -30.56 8.73 -14.42
CA GLY A 295 -30.41 9.75 -13.39
C GLY A 295 -31.44 9.69 -12.26
N THR A 296 -32.42 8.79 -12.32
CA THR A 296 -33.40 8.60 -11.24
C THR A 296 -32.74 8.01 -9.99
N PRO A 297 -33.24 8.31 -8.76
CA PRO A 297 -32.74 7.70 -7.55
C PRO A 297 -32.82 6.17 -7.63
N SER A 298 -31.80 5.47 -7.13
CA SER A 298 -31.85 4.00 -7.14
C SER A 298 -32.99 3.49 -6.24
N SER A 299 -33.71 2.49 -6.75
CA SER A 299 -34.88 1.90 -6.06
C SER A 299 -34.48 1.03 -4.87
N GLU A 300 -33.25 0.55 -4.84
CA GLU A 300 -32.64 -0.13 -3.70
C GLU A 300 -31.95 0.92 -2.82
N LEU A 301 -32.69 1.47 -1.85
CA LEU A 301 -32.09 2.32 -0.83
C LEU A 301 -31.06 1.49 -0.05
N TYR A 302 -29.88 2.08 0.14
CA TYR A 302 -28.81 1.54 0.96
C TYR A 302 -29.34 1.12 2.34
N ASP A 303 -29.33 -0.20 2.59
CA ASP A 303 -29.57 -0.78 3.91
C ASP A 303 -28.34 -1.61 4.28
N GLU A 304 -27.53 -1.07 5.21
CA GLU A 304 -26.35 -1.77 5.77
C GLU A 304 -26.70 -3.14 6.34
N SER A 305 -27.96 -3.38 6.73
CA SER A 305 -28.40 -4.57 7.45
C SER A 305 -29.10 -5.63 6.58
N ALA A 306 -29.58 -5.28 5.37
CA ALA A 306 -30.56 -6.14 4.66
C ALA A 306 -30.20 -6.61 3.24
N ALA A 307 -29.16 -6.11 2.55
CA ALA A 307 -28.90 -6.58 1.18
C ALA A 307 -27.43 -6.55 0.76
N HIS A 308 -26.70 -7.63 1.05
CA HIS A 308 -25.42 -7.96 0.42
C HIS A 308 -25.60 -8.44 -1.05
N SER A 309 -26.47 -7.79 -1.81
CA SER A 309 -26.48 -7.95 -3.26
C SER A 309 -25.15 -7.38 -3.76
N GLN A 310 -24.23 -8.24 -4.23
CA GLN A 310 -22.93 -7.82 -4.79
C GLN A 310 -23.08 -7.00 -6.09
N GLU A 311 -24.32 -6.71 -6.50
CA GLU A 311 -24.68 -6.01 -7.72
C GLU A 311 -24.87 -4.51 -7.50
N THR A 312 -25.29 -4.04 -6.33
CA THR A 312 -25.57 -2.61 -6.07
C THR A 312 -24.66 -1.99 -5.00
N TRP A 313 -23.70 -2.78 -4.50
CA TRP A 313 -22.81 -2.40 -3.42
C TRP A 313 -21.35 -2.80 -3.69
N ILE A 314 -20.43 -1.97 -3.23
CA ILE A 314 -18.99 -2.19 -3.22
C ILE A 314 -18.55 -2.28 -1.76
N SER A 315 -17.86 -3.37 -1.40
CA SER A 315 -17.03 -3.47 -0.19
C SER A 315 -15.86 -4.36 -0.52
N LYS A 316 -14.67 -3.78 -0.62
CA LYS A 316 -13.46 -4.49 -0.99
C LYS A 316 -12.27 -4.03 -0.16
N TYR A 317 -11.54 -5.01 0.32
CA TYR A 317 -10.21 -4.85 0.88
C TYR A 317 -9.18 -5.28 -0.17
N LEU A 318 -8.33 -4.33 -0.55
CA LEU A 318 -7.31 -4.49 -1.57
C LEU A 318 -5.96 -4.50 -0.87
N LEU A 319 -5.52 -5.70 -0.56
CA LEU A 319 -4.26 -5.95 0.11
C LEU A 319 -3.12 -5.90 -0.91
N LEU A 320 -2.21 -4.95 -0.76
CA LEU A 320 -1.08 -4.85 -1.68
C LEU A 320 -0.10 -6.02 -1.45
N PRO A 321 0.53 -6.56 -2.52
CA PRO A 321 1.49 -7.64 -2.37
C PRO A 321 2.72 -7.19 -1.58
N SER A 322 3.37 -8.11 -0.87
CA SER A 322 4.59 -7.82 -0.11
C SER A 322 5.78 -7.38 -0.96
N SER A 323 5.73 -7.70 -2.26
CA SER A 323 6.73 -7.32 -3.26
C SER A 323 6.42 -5.99 -3.96
N TYR A 324 5.34 -5.30 -3.59
CA TYR A 324 4.94 -4.04 -4.21
C TYR A 324 6.07 -3.02 -4.14
N ALA A 325 6.44 -2.44 -5.29
CA ALA A 325 7.59 -1.55 -5.42
C ALA A 325 7.21 -0.14 -5.89
N GLY A 326 5.92 0.20 -5.93
CA GLY A 326 5.42 1.53 -6.30
C GLY A 326 4.78 1.59 -7.69
N GLU A 327 4.64 0.47 -8.38
CA GLU A 327 3.94 0.37 -9.65
C GLU A 327 2.44 0.73 -9.53
N THR A 328 1.77 0.97 -10.66
CA THR A 328 0.30 1.09 -10.66
C THR A 328 -0.30 -0.32 -10.64
N LEU A 329 -1.17 -0.59 -9.67
CA LEU A 329 -1.94 -1.83 -9.59
C LEU A 329 -3.39 -1.57 -9.95
N SER A 330 -3.99 -2.49 -10.71
CA SER A 330 -5.39 -2.43 -11.12
C SER A 330 -6.16 -3.58 -10.49
N PHE A 331 -7.19 -3.28 -9.72
CA PHE A 331 -8.03 -4.28 -9.07
C PHE A 331 -9.46 -4.19 -9.59
N PRO A 332 -10.05 -5.28 -10.11
CA PRO A 332 -11.48 -5.30 -10.40
C PRO A 332 -12.27 -5.31 -9.09
N LEU A 333 -13.23 -4.39 -8.96
CA LEU A 333 -14.07 -4.29 -7.77
C LEU A 333 -15.22 -5.31 -7.81
N SER A 334 -15.86 -5.46 -8.97
CA SER A 334 -16.83 -6.53 -9.26
C SER A 334 -17.22 -6.48 -10.75
N GLY A 335 -17.41 -7.66 -11.36
CA GLY A 335 -18.00 -7.78 -12.71
C GLY A 335 -19.53 -7.78 -12.71
N GLY A 336 -20.15 -7.95 -11.54
CA GLY A 336 -21.60 -8.04 -11.36
C GLY A 336 -22.28 -6.71 -11.04
N LEU A 337 -21.54 -5.61 -10.90
CA LEU A 337 -22.15 -4.32 -10.57
C LEU A 337 -23.16 -3.90 -11.63
N GLN A 338 -24.33 -3.50 -11.17
CA GLN A 338 -25.34 -2.85 -11.96
C GLN A 338 -24.84 -1.48 -12.41
N GLU A 339 -25.28 -1.07 -13.59
CA GLU A 339 -24.93 0.23 -14.13
C GLU A 339 -25.65 1.34 -13.36
N GLY A 340 -24.96 2.44 -13.13
CA GLY A 340 -25.48 3.56 -12.34
C GLY A 340 -24.39 4.43 -11.73
N TYR A 341 -24.82 5.47 -10.99
CA TYR A 341 -23.93 6.29 -10.19
C TYR A 341 -23.78 5.71 -8.79
N TYR A 342 -22.54 5.59 -8.33
CA TYR A 342 -22.20 5.11 -7.00
C TYR A 342 -21.59 6.24 -6.18
N ASN A 343 -21.92 6.32 -4.91
CA ASN A 343 -21.16 7.14 -3.95
C ASN A 343 -20.12 6.24 -3.31
N VAL A 344 -18.86 6.45 -3.65
CA VAL A 344 -17.75 5.62 -3.22
C VAL A 344 -16.85 6.38 -2.25
N SER A 345 -16.55 5.70 -1.16
CA SER A 345 -15.58 6.10 -0.16
C SER A 345 -14.40 5.14 -0.20
N SER A 346 -13.21 5.65 0.12
CA SER A 346 -12.03 4.80 0.20
C SER A 346 -11.04 5.29 1.23
N THR A 347 -10.39 4.36 1.90
CA THR A 347 -9.26 4.62 2.80
C THR A 347 -8.02 3.86 2.37
N VAL A 348 -6.88 4.36 2.80
CA VAL A 348 -5.62 3.62 2.82
C VAL A 348 -5.14 3.53 4.27
N SER A 349 -4.71 2.34 4.67
CA SER A 349 -4.16 2.06 5.99
C SER A 349 -2.92 1.16 5.86
N LEU A 350 -2.21 0.99 6.97
CA LEU A 350 -1.13 0.03 7.09
C LEU A 350 -1.57 -1.10 7.99
N ILE A 351 -1.40 -2.33 7.52
CA ILE A 351 -1.72 -3.51 8.31
C ILE A 351 -0.48 -4.27 8.78
N THR A 352 -0.60 -4.90 9.95
CA THR A 352 0.43 -5.72 10.54
C THR A 352 -0.15 -7.00 11.14
N ALA A 353 0.60 -8.10 11.04
CA ALA A 353 0.38 -9.32 11.82
C ALA A 353 1.12 -9.28 13.17
N TYR A 354 1.92 -8.24 13.41
CA TYR A 354 2.78 -8.10 14.57
C TYR A 354 2.42 -6.81 15.32
N PRO A 355 1.20 -6.71 15.88
CA PRO A 355 0.75 -5.50 16.56
C PRO A 355 1.64 -5.15 17.75
N SER A 356 2.27 -6.16 18.35
CA SER A 356 3.29 -5.94 19.34
C SER A 356 4.39 -5.06 18.77
N LEU A 357 4.97 -5.37 17.61
CA LEU A 357 6.09 -4.67 16.96
C LEU A 357 5.75 -3.31 16.31
N VAL A 358 4.55 -2.77 16.54
CA VAL A 358 4.06 -1.55 15.89
C VAL A 358 3.51 -0.57 16.91
N SER A 359 3.96 0.68 16.87
CA SER A 359 3.44 1.77 17.70
C SER A 359 3.03 2.96 16.85
N LEU A 360 2.20 2.68 15.86
CA LEU A 360 1.56 3.67 15.01
C LEU A 360 0.22 4.10 15.61
N VAL A 361 -0.24 5.28 15.23
CA VAL A 361 -1.53 5.83 15.69
C VAL A 361 -2.68 5.03 15.08
N GLY A 362 -3.74 4.82 15.87
CA GLY A 362 -4.98 4.18 15.41
C GLY A 362 -4.87 2.66 15.24
N LEU A 363 -3.97 2.01 16.00
CA LEU A 363 -3.77 0.57 15.95
C LEU A 363 -5.02 -0.18 16.46
N ASN A 364 -5.83 -0.69 15.52
CA ASN A 364 -7.07 -1.40 15.80
C ASN A 364 -7.07 -2.77 15.11
N GLN A 365 -7.64 -3.79 15.77
CA GLN A 365 -7.81 -5.10 15.14
C GLN A 365 -8.96 -5.06 14.13
N ILE A 366 -8.73 -5.60 12.94
CA ILE A 366 -9.76 -5.79 11.94
C ILE A 366 -10.59 -7.02 12.35
N THR A 367 -11.80 -6.77 12.88
CA THR A 367 -12.74 -7.83 13.32
C THR A 367 -13.67 -8.32 12.21
N GLN A 368 -13.73 -7.60 11.10
CA GLN A 368 -14.46 -7.89 9.85
C GLN A 368 -15.74 -8.73 9.96
N ASP A 369 -16.88 -8.03 10.09
CA ASP A 369 -18.21 -8.58 9.79
C ASP A 369 -18.70 -8.19 8.37
N ASP A 370 -17.99 -7.28 7.68
CA ASP A 370 -18.52 -6.51 6.54
C ASP A 370 -18.25 -7.08 5.12
N GLU A 371 -17.58 -8.23 4.98
CA GLU A 371 -17.29 -8.82 3.66
C GLU A 371 -17.99 -10.18 3.50
N SER A 372 -19.17 -10.16 2.88
CA SER A 372 -19.90 -11.37 2.53
C SER A 372 -19.13 -12.19 1.48
N GLY A 373 -18.51 -13.29 1.89
CA GLY A 373 -18.15 -14.40 1.00
C GLY A 373 -16.74 -14.44 0.41
N VAL A 374 -15.83 -13.53 0.77
CA VAL A 374 -14.40 -13.65 0.39
C VAL A 374 -13.55 -13.33 1.62
N SER A 375 -12.72 -14.27 2.06
CA SER A 375 -11.68 -13.97 3.03
C SER A 375 -10.64 -13.08 2.32
N SER A 376 -10.74 -11.76 2.45
CA SER A 376 -9.70 -10.83 2.00
C SER A 376 -8.34 -11.06 2.68
N GLY A 377 -8.26 -12.02 3.62
CA GLY A 377 -7.04 -12.41 4.31
C GLY A 377 -6.57 -11.35 5.29
N VAL A 378 -7.45 -10.41 5.67
CA VAL A 378 -7.16 -9.31 6.58
C VAL A 378 -7.81 -9.47 7.96
N THR A 379 -8.75 -10.38 8.12
CA THR A 379 -9.37 -10.68 9.42
C THR A 379 -8.32 -11.08 10.45
N GLY A 380 -8.38 -10.45 11.63
CA GLY A 380 -7.42 -10.69 12.71
C GLY A 380 -6.10 -9.92 12.59
N LEU A 381 -5.83 -9.27 11.45
CA LEU A 381 -4.73 -8.32 11.30
C LEU A 381 -5.08 -6.99 11.97
N TRP A 382 -4.06 -6.18 12.22
CA TRP A 382 -4.22 -4.87 12.86
C TRP A 382 -3.94 -3.76 11.87
N GLU A 383 -4.84 -2.79 11.78
CA GLU A 383 -4.68 -1.59 10.95
C GLU A 383 -4.18 -0.41 11.76
N ALA A 384 -3.39 0.47 11.15
CA ALA A 384 -2.92 1.72 11.72
C ALA A 384 -2.70 2.77 10.63
N ALA A 385 -2.48 4.03 11.06
CA ALA A 385 -2.14 5.16 10.19
C ALA A 385 -3.14 5.39 9.03
N THR A 386 -4.42 5.12 9.27
CA THR A 386 -5.48 5.22 8.25
C THR A 386 -5.68 6.67 7.78
N LEU A 387 -5.88 6.84 6.47
CA LEU A 387 -6.26 8.09 5.80
C LEU A 387 -7.50 7.86 4.93
N GLN A 388 -8.50 8.74 5.05
CA GLN A 388 -9.61 8.81 4.10
C GLN A 388 -9.12 9.51 2.83
N LEU A 389 -9.19 8.81 1.69
CA LEU A 389 -8.77 9.33 0.39
C LEU A 389 -9.94 9.96 -0.37
N HIS A 390 -11.11 9.32 -0.29
CA HIS A 390 -12.33 9.78 -0.94
C HIS A 390 -13.47 9.64 0.04
N ASP A 391 -14.30 10.66 0.16
CA ASP A 391 -15.50 10.64 1.00
C ASP A 391 -16.73 10.88 0.13
N HIS A 392 -17.54 9.84 -0.08
CA HIS A 392 -18.76 9.88 -0.88
C HIS A 392 -18.58 10.48 -2.28
N VAL A 393 -17.46 10.16 -2.95
CA VAL A 393 -17.19 10.63 -4.31
C VAL A 393 -18.09 9.89 -5.29
N GLN A 394 -18.79 10.65 -6.13
CA GLN A 394 -19.66 10.08 -7.14
C GLN A 394 -18.83 9.51 -8.31
N VAL A 395 -19.04 8.24 -8.60
CA VAL A 395 -18.39 7.51 -9.70
C VAL A 395 -19.43 6.84 -10.57
N GLY A 396 -19.16 6.76 -11.87
CA GLY A 396 -20.05 6.14 -12.83
C GLY A 396 -19.63 4.72 -13.20
N VAL A 397 -20.57 3.80 -13.17
CA VAL A 397 -20.41 2.43 -13.68
C VAL A 397 -21.29 2.26 -14.92
N GLN A 398 -20.67 2.29 -16.10
CA GLN A 398 -21.33 2.02 -17.38
C GLN A 398 -20.54 0.98 -18.16
N LYS A 399 -21.17 -0.14 -18.49
CA LYS A 399 -20.57 -1.24 -19.26
C LYS A 399 -20.33 -0.76 -20.69
N ALA A 400 -19.22 -1.21 -21.26
CA ALA A 400 -18.88 -0.88 -22.64
C ALA A 400 -19.97 -1.32 -23.63
N SER A 401 -20.72 -2.38 -23.31
CA SER A 401 -21.85 -2.89 -24.10
C SER A 401 -23.10 -2.00 -24.06
N THR A 402 -23.25 -1.14 -23.06
CA THR A 402 -24.45 -0.31 -22.89
C THR A 402 -24.23 1.05 -23.55
N PRO A 403 -24.88 1.32 -24.69
CA PRO A 403 -24.70 2.58 -25.39
C PRO A 403 -25.38 3.71 -24.63
N THR A 404 -24.78 4.89 -24.67
CA THR A 404 -25.43 6.12 -24.23
C THR A 404 -26.50 6.52 -25.26
N THR A 405 -27.73 6.74 -24.80
CA THR A 405 -28.88 7.08 -25.66
C THR A 405 -29.62 8.33 -25.18
N LEU A 406 -30.37 8.97 -26.08
CA LEU A 406 -31.27 10.08 -25.76
C LEU A 406 -32.71 9.54 -25.63
N SER A 407 -33.22 9.36 -24.41
CA SER A 407 -34.53 8.74 -24.17
C SER A 407 -35.70 9.72 -24.23
N ALA A 408 -35.47 11.00 -23.91
CA ALA A 408 -36.48 12.04 -24.01
C ALA A 408 -35.88 13.40 -24.40
N ILE A 409 -36.64 14.18 -25.16
CA ILE A 409 -36.32 15.55 -25.53
C ILE A 409 -37.63 16.33 -25.73
N ALA A 410 -37.79 17.46 -25.06
CA ALA A 410 -39.02 18.25 -25.11
C ALA A 410 -38.78 19.71 -24.70
N CYS A 411 -39.69 20.59 -25.14
CA CYS A 411 -39.82 21.95 -24.64
C CYS A 411 -41.17 22.07 -23.91
N THR A 412 -41.14 22.29 -22.59
CA THR A 412 -42.36 22.34 -21.77
C THR A 412 -43.02 23.72 -21.81
N SER A 413 -42.26 24.76 -22.10
CA SER A 413 -42.73 26.16 -22.10
C SER A 413 -43.36 26.60 -23.43
N HIS A 414 -42.76 26.21 -24.55
CA HIS A 414 -43.07 26.66 -25.92
C HIS A 414 -43.04 25.48 -26.91
N PRO A 415 -44.04 24.59 -26.88
CA PRO A 415 -44.13 23.52 -27.88
C PRO A 415 -44.28 24.10 -29.30
N VAL A 416 -44.11 23.29 -30.34
CA VAL A 416 -44.14 23.67 -31.77
C VAL A 416 -45.35 24.55 -32.17
N SER A 417 -46.47 24.47 -31.44
CA SER A 417 -47.69 25.24 -31.69
C SER A 417 -47.80 26.57 -30.91
N ARG A 418 -46.83 26.89 -30.06
CA ARG A 418 -46.83 28.11 -29.24
C ARG A 418 -45.69 29.03 -29.68
N ALA A 419 -46.06 30.20 -30.18
CA ALA A 419 -45.13 31.24 -30.59
C ALA A 419 -44.14 31.60 -29.47
N VAL A 420 -42.90 31.89 -29.86
CA VAL A 420 -41.83 32.36 -28.98
C VAL A 420 -41.61 33.83 -29.28
N ALA A 421 -41.75 34.68 -28.27
CA ALA A 421 -41.40 36.10 -28.35
C ALA A 421 -39.97 36.33 -27.87
N VAL A 422 -39.37 37.43 -28.32
CA VAL A 422 -38.04 37.85 -27.86
C VAL A 422 -38.09 38.11 -26.35
N GLY A 423 -37.14 37.54 -25.61
CA GLY A 423 -37.10 37.66 -24.16
C GLY A 423 -37.88 36.58 -23.40
N ASP A 424 -38.65 35.72 -24.09
CA ASP A 424 -39.36 34.63 -23.42
C ASP A 424 -38.40 33.65 -22.75
N ALA A 425 -38.82 33.12 -21.59
CA ALA A 425 -38.10 32.06 -20.89
C ALA A 425 -38.46 30.70 -21.51
N VAL A 426 -37.53 30.13 -22.28
CA VAL A 426 -37.69 28.85 -22.93
C VAL A 426 -37.10 27.75 -22.05
N VAL A 427 -37.98 26.92 -21.47
CA VAL A 427 -37.65 25.76 -20.65
C VAL A 427 -37.54 24.50 -21.51
N LEU A 428 -36.34 23.94 -21.54
CA LEU A 428 -35.95 22.80 -22.35
C LEU A 428 -35.60 21.63 -21.43
N THR A 429 -36.10 20.45 -21.78
CA THR A 429 -35.90 19.21 -21.03
C THR A 429 -35.37 18.14 -21.96
N TRP A 430 -34.40 17.38 -21.48
CA TRP A 430 -33.89 16.17 -22.12
C TRP A 430 -33.59 15.12 -21.05
N GLN A 431 -33.45 13.88 -21.50
CA GLN A 431 -33.03 12.75 -20.67
C GLN A 431 -32.07 11.88 -21.48
N PHE A 432 -30.83 11.77 -21.03
CA PHE A 432 -29.88 10.80 -21.55
C PHE A 432 -29.90 9.57 -20.65
N ASN A 433 -29.87 8.38 -21.24
CA ASN A 433 -29.59 7.14 -20.52
C ASN A 433 -28.10 6.88 -20.67
N GLY A 434 -27.33 7.16 -19.63
CA GLY A 434 -25.88 7.08 -19.62
C GLY A 434 -25.30 7.87 -18.45
N ILE A 435 -24.05 7.58 -18.10
CA ILE A 435 -23.40 8.22 -16.97
C ILE A 435 -22.32 9.16 -17.47
N GLY A 436 -22.45 10.44 -17.13
CA GLY A 436 -21.57 11.45 -17.67
C GLY A 436 -21.98 12.86 -17.27
N SER A 437 -21.60 13.83 -18.12
CA SER A 437 -21.94 15.23 -17.95
C SER A 437 -22.34 15.84 -19.29
N ALA A 438 -23.22 16.84 -19.25
CA ALA A 438 -23.63 17.57 -20.44
C ALA A 438 -23.03 18.98 -20.46
N THR A 439 -22.77 19.47 -21.66
CA THR A 439 -22.48 20.88 -21.96
C THR A 439 -23.55 21.39 -22.91
N CYS A 440 -23.88 22.68 -22.87
CA CYS A 440 -24.82 23.26 -23.81
C CYS A 440 -24.23 24.43 -24.57
N LYS A 441 -24.68 24.59 -25.80
CA LYS A 441 -24.41 25.77 -26.62
C LYS A 441 -25.71 26.35 -27.16
N HIS A 442 -25.89 27.66 -27.01
CA HIS A 442 -26.98 28.44 -27.60
C HIS A 442 -26.39 29.33 -28.69
N ASP A 443 -26.71 29.04 -29.95
CA ASP A 443 -26.12 29.68 -31.13
C ASP A 443 -24.59 29.64 -31.16
N GLY A 444 -24.01 28.54 -30.66
CA GLY A 444 -22.56 28.34 -30.56
C GLY A 444 -21.93 28.89 -29.29
N GLU A 445 -22.62 29.74 -28.52
CA GLU A 445 -22.15 30.26 -27.24
C GLU A 445 -22.44 29.28 -26.11
N VAL A 446 -21.46 29.01 -25.24
CA VAL A 446 -21.64 28.09 -24.11
C VAL A 446 -22.64 28.67 -23.11
N VAL A 447 -23.64 27.88 -22.75
CA VAL A 447 -24.60 28.18 -21.67
C VAL A 447 -24.56 27.08 -20.63
N SER A 448 -24.80 27.43 -19.37
CA SER A 448 -24.76 26.48 -18.25
C SER A 448 -25.76 26.90 -17.16
N ASN A 449 -26.35 25.92 -16.50
CA ASN A 449 -27.23 26.09 -15.33
C ASN A 449 -26.77 25.24 -14.13
N ALA A 450 -25.61 24.59 -14.23
CA ALA A 450 -25.00 23.79 -13.18
C ALA A 450 -23.52 24.19 -12.99
N ALA A 451 -22.93 23.77 -11.87
CA ALA A 451 -21.55 24.10 -11.53
C ALA A 451 -20.55 23.55 -12.56
N GLY A 452 -19.38 24.19 -12.66
CA GLY A 452 -18.29 23.74 -13.54
C GLY A 452 -18.56 23.91 -15.04
N GLY A 453 -19.50 24.79 -15.43
CA GLY A 453 -19.86 25.00 -16.84
C GLY A 453 -20.66 23.85 -17.45
N THR A 454 -21.26 23.01 -16.61
CA THR A 454 -22.09 21.89 -17.03
C THR A 454 -23.56 22.30 -17.20
N CYS A 455 -24.31 21.44 -17.89
CA CYS A 455 -25.73 21.57 -18.09
C CYS A 455 -26.51 20.46 -17.42
N ALA A 456 -27.61 20.83 -16.77
CA ALA A 456 -28.60 19.90 -16.24
C ALA A 456 -29.96 20.17 -16.88
N SER A 457 -30.73 19.11 -17.09
CA SER A 457 -32.14 19.21 -17.45
C SER A 457 -32.97 19.41 -16.17
N PRO A 458 -33.94 20.34 -16.12
CA PRO A 458 -34.32 21.29 -17.16
C PRO A 458 -33.35 22.49 -17.26
N LEU A 459 -33.15 23.01 -18.48
CA LEU A 459 -32.44 24.26 -18.75
C LEU A 459 -33.42 25.34 -19.19
N THR A 460 -33.31 26.53 -18.61
CA THR A 460 -34.05 27.72 -19.05
C THR A 460 -33.11 28.66 -19.78
N ILE A 461 -33.44 29.02 -21.02
CA ILE A 461 -32.74 30.04 -21.81
C ILE A 461 -33.67 31.22 -22.11
N THR A 462 -33.09 32.37 -22.39
CA THR A 462 -33.85 33.55 -22.86
C THR A 462 -33.88 33.54 -24.39
N ALA A 463 -35.08 33.62 -24.97
CA ALA A 463 -35.26 33.66 -26.42
C ALA A 463 -34.61 34.91 -27.02
N ARG A 464 -33.71 34.69 -27.98
CA ARG A 464 -33.04 35.74 -28.77
C ARG A 464 -33.97 36.35 -29.81
N ALA A 465 -33.57 37.50 -30.36
CA ALA A 465 -34.33 38.21 -31.36
C ALA A 465 -34.25 37.52 -32.74
N PHE A 466 -35.41 37.25 -33.32
CA PHE A 466 -35.52 36.71 -34.67
C PHE A 466 -35.31 37.82 -35.72
N SER A 467 -34.53 37.51 -36.76
CA SER A 467 -34.34 38.42 -37.89
C SER A 467 -34.38 37.66 -39.21
N ALA A 468 -34.46 38.37 -40.33
CA ALA A 468 -34.36 37.72 -41.65
C ALA A 468 -33.04 36.96 -41.84
N ALA A 469 -31.96 37.36 -41.15
CA ALA A 469 -30.65 36.73 -41.20
C ALA A 469 -30.50 35.56 -40.20
N ALA A 470 -31.31 35.53 -39.14
CA ALA A 470 -31.35 34.47 -38.12
C ALA A 470 -32.81 34.15 -37.78
N PRO A 471 -33.54 33.48 -38.70
CA PRO A 471 -34.93 33.12 -38.48
C PRO A 471 -35.10 31.98 -37.47
N THR A 472 -34.01 31.24 -37.22
CA THR A 472 -33.95 30.07 -36.35
C THR A 472 -32.75 30.19 -35.43
N HIS A 473 -32.94 29.85 -34.16
CA HIS A 473 -31.88 29.72 -33.15
C HIS A 473 -31.73 28.26 -32.76
N LYS A 474 -30.50 27.86 -32.44
CA LYS A 474 -30.15 26.47 -32.14
C LYS A 474 -29.64 26.33 -30.70
N LEU A 475 -30.21 25.39 -29.96
CA LEU A 475 -29.60 24.86 -28.74
C LEU A 475 -29.06 23.46 -29.02
N VAL A 476 -27.78 23.24 -28.72
CA VAL A 476 -27.15 21.91 -28.75
C VAL A 476 -26.72 21.54 -27.35
N VAL A 477 -27.27 20.45 -26.83
CA VAL A 477 -26.77 19.78 -25.63
C VAL A 477 -25.85 18.66 -26.08
N THR A 478 -24.62 18.60 -25.59
CA THR A 478 -23.69 17.51 -25.83
C THR A 478 -23.39 16.82 -24.51
N PHE A 479 -23.86 15.59 -24.38
CA PHE A 479 -23.57 14.70 -23.27
C PHE A 479 -22.35 13.84 -23.61
N SER A 480 -21.36 13.82 -22.72
CA SER A 480 -20.22 12.90 -22.79
C SER A 480 -20.32 11.93 -21.63
N ASP A 481 -20.36 10.63 -21.94
CA ASP A 481 -20.34 9.59 -20.91
C ASP A 481 -18.94 9.42 -20.30
N VAL A 482 -18.84 8.61 -19.23
CA VAL A 482 -17.60 8.28 -18.52
C VAL A 482 -16.57 7.57 -19.38
N CYS A 483 -16.98 7.02 -20.52
CA CYS A 483 -16.10 6.41 -21.52
C CYS A 483 -15.76 7.35 -22.68
N GLY A 484 -16.14 8.63 -22.58
CA GLY A 484 -15.86 9.65 -23.58
C GLY A 484 -16.74 9.55 -24.83
N ARG A 485 -17.79 8.73 -24.84
CA ARG A 485 -18.72 8.68 -25.97
C ARG A 485 -19.68 9.86 -25.85
N ALA A 486 -19.86 10.56 -26.96
CA ALA A 486 -20.69 11.75 -27.00
C ALA A 486 -22.06 11.45 -27.64
N ARG A 487 -23.12 12.04 -27.08
CA ARG A 487 -24.46 12.12 -27.66
C ARG A 487 -24.96 13.55 -27.62
N THR A 488 -25.78 13.92 -28.59
CA THR A 488 -26.33 15.26 -28.68
C THR A 488 -27.85 15.27 -28.57
N ALA A 489 -28.40 16.35 -28.04
CA ALA A 489 -29.81 16.68 -28.10
C ALA A 489 -29.92 18.09 -28.66
N GLU A 490 -30.54 18.22 -29.82
CA GLU A 490 -30.64 19.48 -30.56
C GLU A 490 -32.08 20.00 -30.54
N PHE A 491 -32.20 21.30 -30.26
CA PHE A 491 -33.45 22.04 -30.34
C PHE A 491 -33.25 23.17 -31.35
N ASP A 492 -34.19 23.30 -32.27
CA ASP A 492 -34.31 24.47 -33.12
C ASP A 492 -35.54 25.24 -32.66
N TYR A 493 -35.43 26.55 -32.49
CA TYR A 493 -36.59 27.36 -32.20
C TYR A 493 -36.67 28.59 -33.10
N THR A 494 -37.91 28.91 -33.47
CA THR A 494 -38.28 30.03 -34.32
C THR A 494 -39.36 30.85 -33.62
N ALA A 495 -39.81 31.95 -34.24
CA ALA A 495 -40.93 32.72 -33.73
C ALA A 495 -42.23 31.89 -33.59
N GLN A 496 -42.33 30.75 -34.27
CA GLN A 496 -43.51 29.88 -34.26
C GLN A 496 -43.52 28.86 -33.10
N GLY A 497 -42.36 28.52 -32.54
CA GLY A 497 -42.25 27.50 -31.49
C GLY A 497 -40.85 26.88 -31.40
N VAL A 498 -40.72 25.91 -30.49
CA VAL A 498 -39.50 25.09 -30.35
C VAL A 498 -39.76 23.69 -30.90
N ASP A 499 -38.88 23.23 -31.79
CA ASP A 499 -38.84 21.88 -32.35
C ASP A 499 -37.66 21.10 -31.74
N ALA A 500 -37.93 19.85 -31.35
CA ALA A 500 -36.89 18.92 -30.92
C ALA A 500 -36.38 18.17 -32.14
N VAL A 501 -35.14 18.45 -32.53
CA VAL A 501 -34.59 18.01 -33.83
C VAL A 501 -34.00 16.60 -33.73
N THR A 502 -33.34 16.29 -32.62
CA THR A 502 -32.73 14.97 -32.45
C THR A 502 -33.80 13.94 -32.12
N PRO A 503 -33.87 12.82 -32.85
CA PRO A 503 -34.80 11.74 -32.52
C PRO A 503 -34.40 11.07 -31.21
N THR A 504 -35.38 10.59 -30.46
CA THR A 504 -35.15 9.78 -29.26
C THR A 504 -34.79 8.35 -29.64
N GLU A 505 -34.11 7.65 -28.74
CA GLU A 505 -33.59 6.32 -28.92
C GLU A 505 -34.06 5.41 -27.78
N VAL A 506 -34.38 4.16 -28.09
CA VAL A 506 -34.67 3.11 -27.11
C VAL A 506 -33.71 1.94 -27.33
N VAL A 507 -33.25 1.34 -26.24
CA VAL A 507 -32.41 0.15 -26.27
C VAL A 507 -33.32 -1.07 -26.14
N ASP A 508 -33.27 -1.96 -27.13
CA ASP A 508 -34.00 -3.22 -27.10
C ASP A 508 -33.39 -4.19 -26.08
N ALA A 509 -34.14 -5.25 -25.74
CA ALA A 509 -33.66 -6.27 -24.80
C ALA A 509 -32.40 -7.01 -25.28
N ASP A 510 -32.09 -6.98 -26.58
CA ASP A 510 -30.88 -7.55 -27.18
C ASP A 510 -29.70 -6.57 -27.24
N GLY A 511 -29.87 -5.35 -26.72
CA GLY A 511 -28.85 -4.29 -26.69
C GLY A 511 -28.76 -3.47 -27.97
N THR A 512 -29.60 -3.71 -28.98
CA THR A 512 -29.65 -2.88 -30.18
C THR A 512 -30.36 -1.55 -29.92
N VAL A 513 -29.91 -0.48 -30.59
CA VAL A 513 -30.50 0.86 -30.43
C VAL A 513 -31.49 1.10 -31.56
N GLN A 514 -32.76 1.29 -31.22
CA GLN A 514 -33.79 1.73 -32.15
C GLN A 514 -34.00 3.24 -32.05
N VAL A 515 -33.96 3.91 -33.20
CA VAL A 515 -34.32 5.32 -33.31
C VAL A 515 -35.84 5.43 -33.39
N ILE A 516 -36.44 6.08 -32.39
CA ILE A 516 -37.85 6.45 -32.42
C ILE A 516 -37.95 7.76 -33.19
N THR A 517 -38.21 7.66 -34.48
CA THR A 517 -38.53 8.84 -35.29
C THR A 517 -39.87 9.38 -34.83
N THR A 518 -39.89 10.54 -34.18
CA THR A 518 -41.11 11.30 -33.96
C THR A 518 -41.67 11.65 -35.33
N ASN A 519 -42.75 10.96 -35.74
CA ASN A 519 -43.46 11.30 -36.98
C ASN A 519 -43.96 12.75 -36.85
N LYS A 520 -43.18 13.69 -37.40
CA LYS A 520 -43.56 15.08 -37.53
C LYS A 520 -44.91 15.10 -38.26
N PRO A 521 -45.99 15.65 -37.67
CA PRO A 521 -47.19 15.90 -38.44
C PRO A 521 -46.78 16.87 -39.54
N SER A 522 -46.70 16.36 -40.78
CA SER A 522 -46.45 17.17 -41.95
C SER A 522 -47.63 18.12 -42.13
N THR A 523 -47.57 19.29 -41.50
CA THR A 523 -48.41 20.43 -41.86
C THR A 523 -47.92 20.98 -43.18
N THR A 524 -48.15 20.21 -44.24
CA THR A 524 -48.23 20.74 -45.60
C THR A 524 -49.51 21.55 -45.65
N VAL A 525 -49.41 22.84 -45.36
CA VAL A 525 -50.47 23.79 -45.71
C VAL A 525 -50.46 23.88 -47.23
N THR A 526 -51.22 23.00 -47.87
CA THR A 526 -51.47 23.05 -49.30
C THR A 526 -52.29 24.31 -49.57
N ALA A 527 -51.64 25.39 -49.98
CA ALA A 527 -52.31 26.51 -50.60
C ALA A 527 -52.95 26.00 -51.89
N SER A 528 -54.27 25.83 -51.88
CA SER A 528 -55.06 25.48 -53.05
C SER A 528 -55.10 26.67 -54.01
N THR A 529 -54.16 26.71 -54.96
CA THR A 529 -54.37 27.37 -56.24
C THR A 529 -54.40 26.29 -57.30
N GLY A 530 -55.59 26.08 -57.86
CA GLY A 530 -55.85 25.04 -58.83
C GLY A 530 -55.10 25.24 -60.14
N ALA A 531 -54.62 24.14 -60.71
CA ALA A 531 -54.56 23.92 -62.14
C ALA A 531 -54.51 22.41 -62.39
N ALA A 532 -55.40 21.96 -63.26
CA ALA A 532 -55.55 20.58 -63.68
C ALA A 532 -54.28 20.02 -64.32
N GLY A 533 -54.05 18.71 -64.19
CA GLY A 533 -53.22 18.01 -65.17
C GLY A 533 -52.54 16.72 -64.72
N VAL A 534 -53.10 15.62 -65.21
CA VAL A 534 -52.37 14.41 -65.68
C VAL A 534 -51.88 13.40 -64.64
N ARG A 535 -52.55 12.25 -64.68
CA ARG A 535 -52.11 10.94 -64.18
C ARG A 535 -50.84 10.48 -64.91
N SER A 536 -49.87 9.95 -64.18
CA SER A 536 -49.11 8.79 -64.64
C SER A 536 -48.57 7.98 -63.46
N SER A 537 -49.04 6.74 -63.42
CA SER A 537 -48.51 5.61 -62.67
C SER A 537 -47.10 5.19 -63.13
N VAL A 538 -46.52 4.26 -62.36
CA VAL A 538 -45.43 3.31 -62.67
C VAL A 538 -44.09 3.66 -62.02
N GLY A 539 -43.53 2.71 -61.27
CA GLY A 539 -42.09 2.57 -61.17
C GLY A 539 -41.53 2.05 -59.86
N SER A 540 -41.82 0.80 -59.51
CA SER A 540 -40.96 -0.01 -58.63
C SER A 540 -39.52 -0.06 -59.17
N GLY A 541 -38.51 -0.14 -58.30
CA GLY A 541 -37.24 -0.77 -58.69
C GLY A 541 -35.97 -0.30 -57.99
N LEU A 542 -35.42 -1.22 -57.19
CA LEU A 542 -34.01 -1.61 -57.19
C LEU A 542 -32.93 -0.70 -56.57
N VAL A 543 -32.57 -1.12 -55.35
CA VAL A 543 -31.21 -1.44 -54.88
C VAL A 543 -30.13 -1.43 -55.97
N ALA A 544 -29.06 -0.64 -55.73
CA ALA A 544 -27.73 -0.93 -56.23
C ALA A 544 -26.67 -0.45 -55.23
N THR A 545 -26.02 -1.44 -54.62
CA THR A 545 -24.74 -1.37 -53.91
C THR A 545 -23.62 -0.83 -54.82
N ALA A 546 -22.75 0.02 -54.29
CA ALA A 546 -21.41 0.22 -54.86
C ALA A 546 -20.38 0.25 -53.73
N ALA A 547 -19.68 -0.88 -53.60
CA ALA A 547 -18.43 -0.99 -52.89
C ALA A 547 -17.34 -0.22 -53.65
N GLY A 548 -16.56 0.57 -52.94
CA GLY A 548 -15.34 1.22 -53.43
C GLY A 548 -14.24 1.03 -52.39
N ALA A 549 -13.48 -0.05 -52.54
CA ALA A 549 -12.23 -0.25 -51.83
C ALA A 549 -11.10 0.46 -52.58
N ALA A 550 -10.27 1.23 -51.88
CA ALA A 550 -8.86 1.38 -52.19
C ALA A 550 -8.10 1.84 -50.94
N ALA A 551 -7.23 0.95 -50.49
CA ALA A 551 -6.16 1.20 -49.54
C ALA A 551 -5.22 2.33 -50.03
N LEU A 552 -4.46 2.96 -49.13
CA LEU A 552 -3.04 2.63 -48.93
C LEU A 552 -2.32 3.72 -48.09
N LEU A 553 -1.51 3.22 -47.14
CA LEU A 553 -0.14 3.67 -46.85
C LEU A 553 0.16 4.73 -45.74
N LEU A 554 0.62 4.19 -44.60
CA LEU A 554 1.98 4.34 -44.00
C LEU A 554 2.28 5.34 -42.83
N LEU A 555 2.91 4.72 -41.80
CA LEU A 555 4.06 5.11 -40.94
C LEU A 555 3.83 5.70 -39.53
N LEU A 556 4.25 4.85 -38.57
CA LEU A 556 5.21 5.08 -37.47
C LEU A 556 4.90 6.12 -36.39
N ALA A 557 4.51 5.64 -35.20
CA ALA A 557 5.33 5.65 -33.98
C ALA A 557 4.67 4.76 -32.91
#